data_AF-A0A529XT83-F1
#
_entry.id   AF-A0A529XT83-F1
#
_cell.length_a   1.000
_cell.length_b   1.000
_cell.length_c   1.000
_cell.angle_alpha   90.00
_cell.angle_beta   90.00
_cell.angle_gamma   90.00
#
_symmetry.space_group_name_H-M   'P 1'
#
loop_
_entity.id
_entity.type
_entity.pdbx_description
1 polymer ?
#
loop_
_entity_poly.entity_id
_entity_poly.type
_entity_poly.pdbx_seq_one_letter_code
_entity_poly.pdbx_strand_id
1 'polypeptide(L)'
;QAIEARESQVMFRIDNRPKQTDAASNRQGAQQPFEALPEAGVSRMSASIAPAEGDQNNQQRKLDFVSQRAKDGIYNPHTLQTPASPYQLMAGSVIAASLITGINSDLPGLVVAQVT
;
A
#
# COMPACT_ATOMS: atom_id res chain seq x y z
N GLN A 1 -40.75 17.94 5.87
CA GLN A 1 -39.82 18.13 4.74
C GLN A 1 -38.40 17.93 5.26
N ALA A 2 -37.89 16.69 5.25
CA ALA A 2 -36.54 16.35 5.76
C ALA A 2 -35.92 15.15 5.04
N ILE A 3 -36.54 14.66 3.97
CA ILE A 3 -36.12 13.44 3.25
C ILE A 3 -35.23 13.79 2.04
N GLU A 4 -35.27 15.03 1.57
CA GLU A 4 -34.67 15.47 0.30
C GLU A 4 -33.14 15.67 0.34
N ALA A 5 -32.53 15.66 1.52
CA ALA A 5 -31.07 15.80 1.66
C ALA A 5 -30.29 14.51 1.29
N ARG A 6 -30.98 13.40 0.99
CA ARG A 6 -30.34 12.10 0.73
C ARG A 6 -29.94 11.87 -0.73
N GLU A 7 -30.33 12.76 -1.65
CA GLU A 7 -30.10 12.57 -3.10
C GLU A 7 -29.30 13.73 -3.74
N SER A 8 -28.41 14.41 -3.01
CA SER A 8 -27.57 15.42 -3.65
C SER A 8 -26.56 14.77 -4.59
N GLN A 9 -26.75 14.92 -5.89
CA GLN A 9 -25.83 14.44 -6.92
C GLN A 9 -24.52 15.23 -6.87
N VAL A 10 -23.39 14.54 -6.70
CA VAL A 10 -22.08 15.18 -6.70
C VAL A 10 -21.64 15.44 -8.15
N MET A 11 -21.63 16.70 -8.54
CA MET A 11 -21.20 17.14 -9.87
C MET A 11 -19.74 17.57 -9.83
N PHE A 12 -18.87 16.82 -10.53
CA PHE A 12 -17.52 17.27 -10.84
C PHE A 12 -17.40 17.53 -12.33
N ARG A 13 -16.97 18.74 -12.70
CA ARG A 13 -16.67 19.11 -14.08
C ARG A 13 -15.16 19.26 -14.19
N ILE A 14 -14.52 18.42 -15.00
CA ILE A 14 -13.08 18.48 -15.30
C ILE A 14 -12.95 19.08 -16.69
N ASP A 15 -12.60 20.37 -16.76
CA ASP A 15 -12.31 21.05 -18.02
C ASP A 15 -10.88 20.71 -18.47
N ASN A 16 -10.73 19.81 -19.45
CA ASN A 16 -9.45 19.52 -20.09
C ASN A 16 -9.32 20.32 -21.39
N ARG A 17 -8.72 21.51 -21.33
CA ARG A 17 -8.40 22.32 -22.51
C ARG A 17 -6.93 22.13 -22.89
N PRO A 18 -6.59 21.38 -23.96
CA PRO A 18 -5.22 21.37 -24.46
C PRO A 18 -4.93 22.68 -25.20
N LYS A 19 -3.91 23.41 -24.73
CA LYS A 19 -3.29 24.52 -25.47
C LYS A 19 -2.43 23.91 -26.58
N GLN A 20 -2.91 23.99 -27.81
CA GLN A 20 -2.15 23.75 -29.02
C GLN A 20 -1.24 24.97 -29.24
N THR A 21 0.07 24.80 -29.10
CA THR A 21 1.08 25.79 -29.50
C THR A 21 1.61 25.45 -30.88
N ASP A 22 1.43 26.42 -31.78
CA ASP A 22 1.75 26.37 -33.20
C ASP A 22 3.24 26.20 -33.49
N ALA A 23 3.48 25.54 -34.61
CA ALA A 23 4.76 25.38 -35.26
C ALA A 23 5.26 26.71 -35.86
N ALA A 24 6.56 27.02 -35.66
CA ALA A 24 7.51 27.39 -36.72
C ALA A 24 8.84 27.92 -36.13
N SER A 25 9.97 27.34 -36.57
CA SER A 25 11.13 28.05 -37.16
C SER A 25 12.45 27.27 -36.99
N ASN A 26 12.70 26.39 -37.97
CA ASN A 26 13.90 26.28 -38.83
C ASN A 26 15.36 26.40 -38.30
N ARG A 27 16.19 25.57 -38.97
CA ARG A 27 17.66 25.58 -39.22
C ARG A 27 18.51 24.73 -38.24
N GLN A 28 19.03 23.56 -38.62
CA GLN A 28 20.04 23.16 -39.64
C GLN A 28 21.35 22.75 -38.94
N GLY A 29 21.89 21.56 -39.25
CA GLY A 29 23.27 21.20 -38.88
C GLY A 29 23.59 19.69 -38.85
N ALA A 30 23.81 19.12 -40.04
CA ALA A 30 24.88 18.17 -40.40
C ALA A 30 25.23 16.89 -39.57
N GLN A 31 25.29 15.77 -40.33
CA GLN A 31 26.28 14.65 -40.27
C GLN A 31 26.03 13.41 -39.38
N GLN A 32 25.72 12.29 -40.06
CA GLN A 32 26.02 10.87 -39.71
C GLN A 32 27.53 10.57 -39.95
N PRO A 33 28.16 9.40 -39.65
CA PRO A 33 27.68 8.09 -39.13
C PRO A 33 28.64 7.36 -38.11
N PHE A 34 28.23 6.16 -37.61
CA PHE A 34 29.02 4.92 -37.37
C PHE A 34 28.81 4.20 -36.01
N GLU A 35 28.59 2.89 -36.14
CA GLU A 35 28.46 1.77 -35.18
C GLU A 35 29.29 1.75 -33.89
N ALA A 36 28.70 1.22 -32.80
CA ALA A 36 29.23 0.10 -32.01
C ALA A 36 28.22 -0.38 -30.92
N LEU A 37 27.85 -1.67 -30.92
CA LEU A 37 27.42 -2.39 -29.71
C LEU A 37 28.70 -2.95 -29.04
N PRO A 38 28.81 -3.00 -27.69
CA PRO A 38 28.30 -4.18 -26.97
C PRO A 38 27.88 -3.97 -25.49
N GLU A 39 27.25 -5.02 -24.96
CA GLU A 39 27.21 -5.49 -23.55
C GLU A 39 26.64 -4.60 -22.42
N ALA A 40 25.59 -5.14 -21.79
CA ALA A 40 25.64 -5.70 -20.42
C ALA A 40 24.28 -5.48 -19.74
N GLY A 41 23.48 -6.56 -19.65
CA GLY A 41 22.25 -6.60 -18.88
C GLY A 41 22.55 -6.55 -17.38
N VAL A 42 22.66 -5.33 -16.84
CA VAL A 42 22.45 -5.09 -15.42
C VAL A 42 21.03 -4.57 -15.25
N SER A 43 20.15 -5.47 -14.79
CA SER A 43 18.84 -5.12 -14.25
C SER A 43 19.03 -4.16 -13.09
N ARG A 44 18.99 -2.86 -13.39
CA ARG A 44 18.98 -1.80 -12.38
C ARG A 44 17.61 -1.87 -11.71
N MET A 45 17.54 -2.56 -10.57
CA MET A 45 16.51 -2.31 -9.56
C MET A 45 16.67 -0.86 -9.11
N SER A 46 16.07 0.07 -9.86
CA SER A 46 15.90 1.44 -9.41
C SER A 46 14.68 1.47 -8.49
N ALA A 47 14.89 1.07 -7.23
CA ALA A 47 14.19 1.71 -6.13
C ALA A 47 14.72 3.15 -6.06
N SER A 48 14.19 4.02 -6.93
CA SER A 48 14.49 5.45 -6.90
C SER A 48 13.80 6.08 -5.68
N ILE A 49 14.45 5.96 -4.53
CA ILE A 49 14.22 6.82 -3.37
C ILE A 49 15.11 8.04 -3.58
N ALA A 50 14.70 8.93 -4.48
CA ALA A 50 15.23 10.27 -4.57
C ALA A 50 14.04 11.22 -4.66
N PRO A 51 13.95 12.28 -3.83
CA PRO A 51 12.97 13.31 -4.07
C PRO A 51 13.27 13.89 -5.45
N ALA A 52 12.28 13.91 -6.34
CA ALA A 52 12.42 14.66 -7.58
C ALA A 52 12.66 16.13 -7.18
N GLU A 53 13.89 16.62 -7.35
CA GLU A 53 14.22 18.03 -7.18
C GLU A 53 13.30 18.83 -8.10
N GLY A 54 12.27 19.46 -7.51
CA GLY A 54 11.23 20.20 -8.24
C GLY A 54 9.79 19.85 -7.85
N ASP A 55 9.53 18.69 -7.25
CA ASP A 55 8.18 18.33 -6.79
C ASP A 55 7.99 18.62 -5.30
N GLN A 56 7.92 19.91 -4.96
CA GLN A 56 7.69 20.39 -3.60
C GLN A 56 6.43 19.78 -2.94
N ASN A 57 5.44 19.39 -3.76
CA ASN A 57 4.16 18.91 -3.28
C ASN A 57 4.02 17.38 -3.37
N ASN A 58 5.02 16.62 -3.82
CA ASN A 58 4.92 15.18 -4.00
C ASN A 58 3.68 14.77 -4.81
N GLN A 59 3.43 15.46 -5.91
CA GLN A 59 2.30 15.20 -6.81
C GLN A 59 2.28 13.75 -7.28
N GLN A 60 3.45 13.17 -7.54
CA GLN A 60 3.52 11.76 -7.94
C GLN A 60 2.97 10.83 -6.85
N ARG A 61 3.33 11.04 -5.58
CA ARG A 61 2.80 10.23 -4.47
C ARG A 61 1.30 10.39 -4.28
N LYS A 62 0.76 11.59 -4.53
CA LYS A 62 -0.70 11.82 -4.50
C LYS A 62 -1.41 11.07 -5.61
N LEU A 63 -0.85 11.09 -6.83
CA LEU A 63 -1.40 10.33 -7.95
C LEU A 63 -1.31 8.82 -7.69
N ASP A 64 -0.20 8.34 -7.15
CA ASP A 64 -0.02 6.96 -6.75
C ASP A 64 -1.05 6.57 -5.67
N PHE A 65 -1.29 7.42 -4.66
CA PHE A 65 -2.29 7.18 -3.62
C PHE A 65 -3.73 7.12 -4.16
N VAL A 66 -4.12 8.02 -5.06
CA VAL A 66 -5.47 8.03 -5.66
C VAL A 66 -5.68 6.85 -6.61
N SER A 67 -4.64 6.48 -7.35
CA SER A 67 -4.66 5.33 -8.27
C SER A 67 -4.56 3.99 -7.53
N GLN A 68 -4.10 3.98 -6.28
CA GLN A 68 -4.01 2.78 -5.46
C GLN A 68 -5.40 2.36 -5.00
N ARG A 69 -5.98 1.38 -5.70
CA ARG A 69 -7.19 0.70 -5.26
C ARG A 69 -6.91 -0.05 -3.95
N ALA A 70 -7.82 0.07 -2.98
CA ALA A 70 -7.78 -0.74 -1.77
C ALA A 70 -7.70 -2.22 -2.18
N LYS A 71 -6.60 -2.88 -1.80
CA LYS A 71 -6.32 -4.27 -2.18
C LYS A 71 -7.21 -5.25 -1.41
N ASP A 72 -7.65 -4.84 -0.23
CA ASP A 72 -8.44 -5.65 0.67
C ASP A 72 -9.89 -5.18 0.69
N GLY A 73 -10.82 -6.14 0.60
CA GLY A 73 -12.23 -5.89 0.84
C GLY A 73 -12.49 -5.61 2.32
N ILE A 74 -13.60 -4.93 2.63
CA ILE A 74 -14.02 -4.73 4.03
C ILE A 74 -14.44 -6.03 4.74
N TYR A 75 -14.59 -7.12 3.98
CA TYR A 75 -14.91 -8.44 4.50
C TYR A 75 -13.67 -9.32 4.49
N ASN A 76 -13.52 -10.13 5.55
CA ASN A 76 -12.48 -11.14 5.62
C ASN A 76 -12.71 -12.20 4.52
N PRO A 77 -11.79 -12.37 3.55
CA PRO A 77 -11.94 -13.36 2.49
C PRO A 77 -11.59 -14.79 2.95
N HIS A 78 -11.04 -14.95 4.17
CA HIS A 78 -10.61 -16.25 4.69
C HIS A 78 -11.74 -17.01 5.37
N THR A 79 -11.77 -18.33 5.19
CA THR A 79 -12.73 -19.23 5.82
C THR A 79 -12.24 -19.69 7.20
N LEU A 80 -13.15 -20.17 8.04
CA LEU A 80 -12.78 -20.86 9.27
C LEU A 80 -11.99 -22.13 8.95
N GLN A 81 -10.85 -22.30 9.62
CA GLN A 81 -9.98 -23.45 9.43
C GLN A 81 -10.14 -24.44 10.58
N THR A 82 -10.33 -25.72 10.24
CA THR A 82 -10.27 -26.82 11.22
C THR A 82 -8.82 -27.20 11.52
N PRO A 83 -8.49 -27.69 12.73
CA PRO A 83 -7.15 -28.20 13.03
C PRO A 83 -6.72 -29.26 12.01
N ALA A 84 -5.49 -29.16 11.49
CA ALA A 84 -4.96 -30.12 10.53
C ALA A 84 -4.56 -31.45 11.20
N SER A 85 -4.35 -31.44 12.52
CA SER A 85 -4.03 -32.63 13.29
C SER A 85 -4.64 -32.58 14.70
N PRO A 86 -4.82 -33.74 15.37
CA PRO A 86 -5.32 -33.80 16.75
C PRO A 86 -4.38 -33.19 17.80
N TYR A 87 -3.11 -32.97 17.44
CA TYR A 87 -2.10 -32.41 18.34
C TYR A 87 -1.83 -30.92 18.10
N GLN A 88 -2.61 -30.30 17.21
CA GLN A 88 -2.51 -28.89 16.91
C GLN A 88 -3.38 -28.07 17.86
N LEU A 89 -2.76 -27.15 18.59
CA LEU A 89 -3.47 -26.13 19.35
C LEU A 89 -3.78 -24.93 18.46
N MET A 90 -5.06 -24.54 18.44
CA MET A 90 -5.51 -23.37 17.70
C MET A 90 -5.56 -22.15 18.63
N ALA A 91 -5.42 -20.96 18.06
CA ALA A 91 -5.66 -19.72 18.79
C ALA A 91 -7.09 -19.71 19.37
N GLY A 92 -7.24 -19.19 20.59
CA GLY A 92 -8.52 -19.20 21.31
C GLY A 92 -8.82 -20.50 22.09
N SER A 93 -7.94 -21.51 22.01
CA SER A 93 -8.06 -22.70 22.88
C SER A 93 -7.82 -22.32 24.34
N VAL A 94 -8.63 -22.87 25.26
CA VAL A 94 -8.49 -22.65 26.70
C VAL A 94 -7.75 -23.83 27.33
N ILE A 95 -6.69 -23.55 28.09
CA ILE A 95 -5.95 -24.55 28.88
C ILE A 95 -6.21 -24.25 30.36
N ALA A 96 -6.96 -25.12 31.02
CA ALA A 96 -7.25 -24.97 32.44
C ALA A 96 -5.97 -25.15 33.29
N ALA A 97 -5.80 -24.28 34.27
CA ALA A 97 -4.63 -24.31 35.14
C ALA A 97 -4.93 -23.70 36.52
N SER A 98 -4.19 -24.15 37.52
CA SER A 98 -4.15 -23.60 38.88
C SER A 98 -2.89 -22.79 39.09
N LEU A 99 -3.00 -21.60 39.69
CA LEU A 99 -1.87 -20.72 39.93
C LEU A 99 -0.95 -21.28 41.04
N ILE A 100 0.35 -21.27 40.79
CA ILE A 100 1.39 -21.56 41.80
C ILE A 100 1.79 -20.26 42.52
N THR A 101 1.83 -19.16 41.77
CA THR A 101 2.16 -17.81 42.28
C THR A 101 0.91 -16.92 42.37
N GLY A 102 0.89 -15.97 43.30
CA GLY A 102 -0.13 -14.92 43.34
C GLY A 102 -0.02 -13.93 42.17
N ILE A 103 -1.06 -13.09 41.97
CA ILE A 103 -1.08 -12.04 40.94
C ILE A 103 -1.07 -10.67 41.63
N ASN A 104 -0.20 -9.78 41.15
CA ASN A 104 -0.24 -8.35 41.41
C ASN A 104 -0.08 -7.61 40.07
N SER A 105 -1.07 -6.80 39.70
CA SER A 105 -1.08 -6.09 38.41
C SER A 105 -0.27 -4.78 38.42
N ASP A 106 0.09 -4.27 39.59
CA ASP A 106 0.81 -2.99 39.72
C ASP A 106 2.31 -3.13 39.43
N LEU A 107 2.86 -4.33 39.57
CA LEU A 107 4.27 -4.60 39.36
C LEU A 107 4.44 -5.65 38.25
N PRO A 108 5.23 -5.36 37.20
CA PRO A 108 5.58 -6.36 36.20
C PRO A 108 6.33 -7.54 36.84
N GLY A 109 5.92 -8.77 36.50
CA GLY A 109 6.52 -9.98 37.04
C GLY A 109 6.09 -11.25 36.30
N LEU A 110 6.77 -12.36 36.58
CA LEU A 110 6.44 -13.68 36.04
C LEU A 110 5.34 -14.33 36.88
N VAL A 111 4.37 -14.94 36.21
CA VAL A 111 3.33 -15.76 36.83
C VAL A 111 3.47 -17.21 36.34
N VAL A 112 3.40 -18.17 37.27
CA VAL A 112 3.53 -19.60 36.97
C VAL A 112 2.28 -20.35 37.44
N ALA A 113 1.81 -21.29 36.63
CA ALA A 113 0.62 -22.09 36.88
C ALA A 113 0.82 -23.54 36.43
N GLN A 114 0.06 -24.45 37.01
CA GLN A 114 0.04 -25.88 36.67
C GLN A 114 -1.24 -26.24 35.94
N VAL A 115 -1.12 -27.02 34.87
CA VAL A 115 -2.26 -27.54 34.09
C VAL A 115 -3.03 -28.60 34.90
N THR A 116 -4.37 -28.54 34.86
CA THR A 116 -5.29 -29.47 35.55
C THR A 116 -6.37 -29.97 34.61
#